data_AF-A0A2N8C5K9-F1
#
_entry.id   AF-A0A2N8C5K9-F1
#
_cell.length_a   1.000
_cell.length_b   1.000
_cell.length_c   1.000
_cell.angle_alpha   90.00
_cell.angle_beta   90.00
_cell.angle_gamma   90.00
#
_symmetry.space_group_name_H-M   'P 1'
#
loop_
_entity.id
_entity.type
_entity.pdbx_description
1 polymer ?
#
loop_
_entity_poly.entity_id
_entity_poly.type
_entity_poly.pdbx_seq_one_letter_code
_entity_poly.pdbx_strand_id
1 'polypeptide(L)'
;MPPLEAVSNTPTRADVWNVSNAHCRVYYQLLAEAEPDVLCRALNLFALQFLVPQQVNVLRDDDLLSIGIVMDGLSWHRAQVIAEKLRNLISVCSVELQAADSQWVQPAQAAG
;
A
#
# COMPACT_ATOMS: atom_id res chain seq x y z
N MET A 1 52.32 -14.60 17.73
CA MET A 1 50.96 -14.75 17.19
C MET A 1 50.74 -13.67 16.16
N PRO A 2 50.23 -13.95 14.95
CA PRO A 2 49.88 -12.88 14.03
C PRO A 2 48.66 -12.12 14.56
N PRO A 3 48.53 -10.82 14.24
CA PRO A 3 47.38 -10.02 14.66
C PRO A 3 46.13 -10.42 13.87
N LEU A 4 44.99 -10.49 14.55
CA LEU A 4 43.69 -10.73 13.94
C LEU A 4 43.30 -9.46 13.17
N GLU A 5 43.31 -9.53 11.84
CA GLU A 5 42.82 -8.44 11.00
C GLU A 5 41.33 -8.23 11.26
N ALA A 6 40.96 -7.01 11.67
CA ALA A 6 39.57 -6.63 11.89
C ALA A 6 38.83 -6.63 10.55
N VAL A 7 37.80 -7.46 10.44
CA VAL A 7 36.85 -7.45 9.32
C VAL A 7 36.25 -6.05 9.24
N SER A 8 36.55 -5.32 8.16
CA SER A 8 35.92 -4.06 7.85
C SER A 8 34.42 -4.28 7.69
N ASN A 9 33.65 -3.80 8.67
CA ASN A 9 32.20 -3.83 8.67
C ASN A 9 31.68 -3.21 7.37
N THR A 10 31.14 -4.05 6.48
CA THR A 10 30.34 -3.60 5.35
C THR A 10 29.24 -2.69 5.91
N PRO A 11 28.92 -1.54 5.28
CA PRO A 11 27.84 -0.69 5.77
C PRO A 11 26.58 -1.53 5.91
N THR A 12 26.09 -1.61 7.15
CA THR A 12 24.92 -2.40 7.50
C THR A 12 23.77 -1.93 6.62
N ARG A 13 23.16 -2.86 5.87
CA ARG A 13 22.00 -2.56 5.00
C ARG A 13 21.00 -1.73 5.79
N ALA A 14 20.63 -0.56 5.27
CA ALA A 14 19.59 0.27 5.87
C ALA A 14 18.33 -0.59 6.05
N ASP A 15 17.84 -0.68 7.29
CA ASP A 15 16.65 -1.45 7.61
C ASP A 15 15.41 -0.66 7.22
N VAL A 16 15.07 -0.69 5.92
CA VAL A 16 13.90 -0.01 5.34
C VAL A 16 12.57 -0.60 5.90
N TRP A 17 12.65 -1.75 6.57
CA TRP A 17 11.52 -2.44 7.20
C TRP A 17 11.31 -2.03 8.66
N ASN A 18 12.26 -1.31 9.24
CA ASN A 18 12.17 -0.88 10.63
C ASN A 18 10.90 -0.04 10.83
N VAL A 19 10.12 -0.41 11.85
CA VAL A 19 8.93 0.32 12.26
C VAL A 19 9.27 1.77 12.61
N SER A 20 10.49 2.08 13.03
CA SER A 20 10.94 3.44 13.32
C SER A 20 11.21 4.32 12.08
N ASN A 21 11.12 3.77 10.85
CA ASN A 21 11.23 4.60 9.64
C ASN A 21 10.02 5.53 9.50
N ALA A 22 10.24 6.68 8.87
CA ALA A 22 9.21 7.69 8.65
C ALA A 22 7.88 7.06 8.17
N HIS A 23 6.90 7.06 9.07
CA HIS A 23 5.55 6.61 8.76
C HIS A 23 4.89 7.66 7.90
N CYS A 24 4.33 7.22 6.78
CA CYS A 24 3.61 8.07 5.86
C CYS A 24 2.16 7.62 5.78
N ARG A 25 1.28 8.60 5.61
CA ARG A 25 -0.07 8.31 5.13
C ARG A 25 0.03 8.00 3.65
N VAL A 26 -0.58 6.90 3.23
CA VAL A 26 -0.56 6.45 1.83
C VAL A 26 -1.96 6.20 1.33
N TYR A 27 -2.11 6.30 0.02
CA TYR A 27 -3.35 5.99 -0.66
C TYR A 27 -3.10 5.01 -1.80
N TYR A 28 -3.92 3.96 -1.84
CA TYR A 28 -3.98 3.01 -2.93
C TYR A 28 -5.22 3.30 -3.78
N GLN A 29 -5.03 3.52 -5.07
CA GLN A 29 -6.12 3.56 -6.05
C GLN A 29 -6.06 2.27 -6.87
N LEU A 30 -7.12 1.47 -6.80
CA LEU A 30 -7.24 0.25 -7.59
C LEU A 30 -8.36 0.41 -8.60
N LEU A 31 -8.13 -0.12 -9.79
CA LEU A 31 -9.18 -0.40 -10.76
C LEU A 31 -9.23 -1.91 -10.97
N ALA A 32 -10.40 -2.51 -10.82
CA ALA A 32 -10.58 -3.94 -10.91
C ALA A 32 -11.90 -4.30 -11.61
N GLU A 33 -12.01 -5.50 -12.16
CA GLU A 33 -13.27 -6.06 -12.64
C GLU A 33 -14.26 -6.21 -11.48
N ALA A 34 -15.55 -5.99 -11.76
CA ALA A 34 -16.64 -6.02 -10.79
C ALA A 34 -17.02 -7.44 -10.36
N GLU A 35 -16.04 -8.20 -9.86
CA GLU A 35 -16.24 -9.53 -9.30
C GLU A 35 -16.79 -9.47 -7.86
N PRO A 36 -17.63 -10.45 -7.45
CA PRO A 36 -18.27 -10.43 -6.13
C PRO A 36 -17.31 -10.41 -4.94
N ASP A 37 -16.09 -10.94 -5.09
CA ASP A 37 -15.15 -11.16 -3.99
C ASP A 37 -13.92 -10.25 -4.03
N VAL A 38 -13.77 -9.40 -5.05
CA VAL A 38 -12.52 -8.64 -5.29
C VAL A 38 -12.21 -7.68 -4.14
N LEU A 39 -13.24 -7.03 -3.59
CA LEU A 39 -13.10 -6.16 -2.41
C LEU A 39 -12.62 -6.95 -1.19
N CYS A 40 -13.22 -8.13 -0.95
CA CYS A 40 -12.84 -9.00 0.16
C CYS A 40 -11.39 -9.49 0.01
N ARG A 41 -10.98 -9.90 -1.19
CA ARG A 41 -9.60 -10.33 -1.47
C ARG A 41 -8.59 -9.19 -1.26
N ALA A 42 -8.91 -7.98 -1.74
CA ALA A 42 -8.06 -6.81 -1.52
C ALA A 42 -7.91 -6.49 -0.03
N LEU A 43 -9.02 -6.41 0.72
CA LEU A 43 -9.00 -6.12 2.16
C LEU A 43 -8.31 -7.21 2.98
N ASN A 44 -8.39 -8.46 2.55
CA ASN A 44 -7.71 -9.57 3.21
C ASN A 44 -6.18 -9.42 3.23
N LEU A 45 -5.57 -8.79 2.21
CA LEU A 45 -4.12 -8.55 2.19
C LEU A 45 -3.64 -7.63 3.33
N PHE A 46 -4.51 -6.71 3.78
CA PHE A 46 -4.26 -5.85 4.94
C PHE A 46 -4.52 -6.61 6.24
N ALA A 47 -5.64 -7.33 6.31
CA ALA A 47 -6.03 -8.11 7.49
C ALA A 47 -4.97 -9.14 7.89
N LEU A 48 -4.39 -9.87 6.93
CA LEU A 48 -3.29 -10.83 7.17
C LEU A 48 -2.02 -10.19 7.74
N GLN A 49 -1.88 -8.87 7.65
CA GLN A 49 -0.76 -8.10 8.20
C GLN A 49 -1.15 -7.32 9.46
N PHE A 50 -2.33 -7.57 10.02
CA PHE A 50 -2.91 -6.83 11.14
C PHE A 50 -3.00 -5.32 10.86
N LEU A 51 -3.27 -4.96 9.61
CA LEU A 51 -3.44 -3.58 9.17
C LEU A 51 -4.92 -3.27 9.00
N VAL A 52 -5.36 -2.14 9.56
CA VAL A 52 -6.72 -1.64 9.42
C VAL A 52 -6.69 -0.34 8.61
N PRO A 53 -7.38 -0.27 7.45
CA PRO A 53 -7.50 0.96 6.69
C PRO A 53 -8.22 2.05 7.46
N GLN A 54 -7.76 3.29 7.28
CA GLN A 54 -8.45 4.48 7.80
C GLN A 54 -9.74 4.76 7.02
N GLN A 55 -9.71 4.53 5.71
CA GLN A 55 -10.85 4.73 4.83
C GLN A 55 -10.78 3.74 3.67
N VAL A 56 -11.96 3.27 3.26
CA VAL A 56 -12.17 2.52 2.03
C VAL A 56 -13.33 3.18 1.29
N ASN A 57 -13.11 3.57 0.04
CA ASN A 57 -14.16 4.06 -0.87
C ASN A 57 -14.26 3.10 -2.05
N VAL A 58 -15.48 2.74 -2.43
CA VAL A 58 -15.72 1.83 -3.56
C VAL A 58 -16.82 2.42 -4.42
N LEU A 59 -16.51 2.61 -5.70
CA LEU A 59 -17.47 3.04 -6.70
C LEU A 59 -17.51 2.01 -7.82
N ARG A 60 -18.71 1.58 -8.17
CA ARG A 60 -18.95 0.74 -9.33
C ARG A 60 -19.26 1.61 -10.53
N ASP A 61 -18.60 1.32 -11.64
CA ASP A 61 -18.88 1.89 -12.95
C ASP A 61 -18.93 0.73 -13.94
N ASP A 62 -20.14 0.38 -14.38
CA ASP A 62 -20.42 -0.76 -15.26
C ASP A 62 -19.82 -2.09 -14.73
N ASP A 63 -18.83 -2.65 -15.44
CA ASP A 63 -18.12 -3.88 -15.11
C ASP A 63 -16.81 -3.64 -14.34
N LEU A 64 -16.57 -2.41 -13.87
CA LEU A 64 -15.39 -2.04 -13.11
C LEU A 64 -15.72 -1.54 -11.69
N LEU A 65 -14.78 -1.74 -10.78
CA LEU A 65 -14.75 -1.19 -9.44
C LEU A 65 -13.52 -0.30 -9.27
N SER A 66 -13.77 0.97 -8.94
CA SER A 66 -12.76 1.90 -8.45
C SER A 66 -12.70 1.80 -6.93
N ILE A 67 -11.58 1.33 -6.39
CA ILE A 67 -11.38 1.12 -4.95
C ILE A 67 -10.27 2.04 -4.46
N GLY A 68 -10.61 2.94 -3.54
CA GLY A 68 -9.68 3.82 -2.85
C GLY A 68 -9.44 3.34 -1.42
N ILE A 69 -8.18 3.16 -1.01
CA ILE A 69 -7.82 2.71 0.35
C ILE A 69 -6.81 3.69 0.95
N VAL A 70 -7.15 4.30 2.08
CA VAL A 70 -6.25 5.14 2.86
C VAL A 70 -5.64 4.31 3.99
N MET A 71 -4.31 4.32 4.08
CA MET A 71 -3.56 3.75 5.19
C MET A 71 -2.74 4.84 5.89
N ASP A 72 -2.53 4.66 7.19
CA ASP A 72 -1.60 5.47 7.98
C ASP A 72 -0.63 4.54 8.71
N GLY A 73 0.50 5.06 9.19
CA GLY A 73 1.46 4.28 9.97
C GLY A 73 2.28 3.27 9.16
N LEU A 74 2.28 3.34 7.82
CA LEU A 74 3.10 2.47 6.97
C LEU A 74 4.41 3.14 6.59
N SER A 75 5.51 2.38 6.59
CA SER A 75 6.68 2.79 5.84
C SER A 75 6.39 2.73 4.34
N TRP A 76 7.00 3.61 3.56
CA TRP A 76 6.81 3.65 2.10
C TRP A 76 7.09 2.29 1.44
N HIS A 77 8.14 1.59 1.88
CA HIS A 77 8.49 0.29 1.34
C HIS A 77 7.42 -0.78 1.61
N ARG A 78 6.86 -0.83 2.83
CA ARG A 78 5.74 -1.74 3.12
C ARG A 78 4.54 -1.42 2.24
N ALA A 79 4.27 -0.13 2.00
CA ALA A 79 3.19 0.27 1.12
C ALA A 79 3.40 -0.21 -0.32
N GLN A 80 4.62 -0.09 -0.85
CA GLN A 80 4.98 -0.61 -2.17
C GLN A 80 4.79 -2.13 -2.27
N VAL A 81 5.21 -2.88 -1.26
CA VAL A 81 5.06 -4.34 -1.24
C VAL A 81 3.58 -4.75 -1.23
N ILE A 82 2.73 -4.02 -0.50
CA ILE A 82 1.28 -4.24 -0.51
C ILE A 82 0.69 -3.88 -1.88
N ALA A 83 1.09 -2.76 -2.48
CA ALA A 83 0.65 -2.38 -3.82
C ALA A 83 0.97 -3.45 -4.85
N GLU A 84 2.16 -4.06 -4.77
CA GLU A 84 2.54 -5.15 -5.66
C GLU A 84 1.70 -6.41 -5.43
N LYS A 85 1.38 -6.75 -4.17
CA LYS A 85 0.45 -7.86 -3.89
C LYS A 85 -0.95 -7.60 -4.44
N LEU A 86 -1.42 -6.35 -4.40
CA LEU A 86 -2.72 -5.97 -4.97
C LEU A 86 -2.72 -6.11 -6.50
N ARG A 87 -1.64 -5.72 -7.19
CA ARG A 87 -1.49 -5.91 -8.65
C ARG A 87 -1.49 -7.37 -9.07
N ASN A 88 -1.08 -8.27 -8.17
CA ASN A 88 -1.07 -9.72 -8.44
C ASN A 88 -2.45 -10.38 -8.27
N LEU A 89 -3.48 -9.65 -7.86
CA LEU A 89 -4.84 -10.17 -7.87
C LEU A 89 -5.35 -10.22 -9.32
N ILE A 90 -5.83 -11.40 -9.76
CA ILE A 90 -6.21 -11.67 -11.16
C ILE A 90 -7.16 -10.60 -11.73
N SER A 91 -8.12 -10.17 -10.94
CA SER A 91 -9.21 -9.28 -11.36
C SER A 91 -8.82 -7.80 -11.27
N VAL A 92 -7.60 -7.46 -10.84
CA VAL A 92 -7.13 -6.09 -10.71
C VAL A 92 -6.44 -5.65 -11.99
N CYS A 93 -7.00 -4.62 -12.63
CA CYS A 93 -6.46 -4.06 -13.87
C CYS A 93 -5.28 -3.11 -13.60
N SER A 94 -5.34 -2.32 -12.53
CA SER A 94 -4.26 -1.40 -12.16
C SER A 94 -4.26 -1.04 -10.67
N VAL A 95 -3.09 -0.68 -10.16
CA VAL A 95 -2.91 -0.15 -8.80
C VAL A 95 -1.91 1.01 -8.82
N GLU A 96 -2.39 2.18 -8.43
CA GLU A 96 -1.56 3.35 -8.13
C GLU A 96 -1.34 3.48 -6.63
N LEU A 97 -0.13 3.91 -6.25
CA LEU A 97 0.25 4.17 -4.86
C LEU A 97 0.80 5.59 -4.75
N GLN A 98 0.23 6.37 -3.85
CA GLN A 98 0.59 7.77 -3.63
C GLN A 98 0.87 8.03 -2.14
N ALA A 99 1.85 8.88 -1.85
CA ALA A 99 2.05 9.41 -0.51
C ALA A 99 1.06 10.57 -0.28
N ALA A 100 0.27 10.49 0.79
CA ALA A 100 -0.78 11.46 1.07
C ALA A 100 -0.25 12.78 1.68
N ASP A 101 1.05 12.87 1.95
CA ASP A 101 1.72 14.12 2.38
C ASP A 101 1.84 15.14 1.22
N SER A 102 1.56 14.71 -0.01
CA SER A 102 1.58 15.56 -1.22
C SER A 102 0.18 15.69 -1.80
N GLN A 103 -0.62 16.63 -1.27
CA GLN A 103 -1.84 17.17 -1.90
C GLN A 103 -2.83 16.12 -2.45
N TRP A 104 -3.52 15.37 -1.59
CA TRP A 104 -4.78 14.74 -2.03
C TRP A 104 -5.91 15.78 -2.02
N VAL A 105 -6.39 16.17 -3.21
CA VAL A 105 -7.68 16.87 -3.37
C VAL A 105 -8.78 15.81 -3.42
N GLN A 106 -9.67 15.80 -2.43
CA GLN A 106 -10.87 14.97 -2.47
C GLN A 106 -11.62 15.29 -3.78
N PRO A 107 -12.05 14.32 -4.59
CA PRO A 107 -13.03 14.62 -5.62
C PRO A 107 -14.25 15.18 -4.88
N ALA A 108 -14.49 16.47 -5.06
CA ALA A 108 -15.61 17.17 -4.47
C ALA A 108 -16.86 16.37 -4.79
N GLN A 109 -17.55 15.92 -3.75
CA GLN A 109 -18.87 15.32 -3.89
C GLN A 109 -19.72 16.31 -4.68
N ALA A 110 -20.07 15.97 -5.91
CA ALA A 110 -21.03 16.72 -6.68
C ALA A 110 -22.38 16.56 -5.98
N ALA A 111 -22.74 17.55 -5.17
CA ALA A 111 -24.11 17.76 -4.77
C ALA A 111 -24.93 18.06 -6.03
N GLY A 112 -25.94 17.24 -6.28
CA GLY A 112 -26.94 17.39 -7.34
C GLY A 112 -28.11 16.47 -7.07
#